data_AF-A0AA35WLD8-F1
#
_entry.id   AF-A0AA35WLD8-F1
#
_cell.length_a   1.000
_cell.length_b   1.000
_cell.length_c   1.000
_cell.angle_alpha   90.00
_cell.angle_beta   90.00
_cell.angle_gamma   90.00
#
_symmetry.space_group_name_H-M   'P 1'
#
loop_
_entity.id
_entity.type
_entity.pdbx_description
1 polymer ?
#
loop_
_entity_poly.entity_id
_entity_poly.type
_entity_poly.pdbx_seq_one_letter_code
_entity_poly.pdbx_strand_id
1 'polypeptide(L)'
;MAACSTVGADMAANASVQVDASDPMGILITNGEFTAFVDPQFGTQYADSTQVVITAANKGAVSFSNSAFWGPANQIAKISGSGTTSFADCIFNKWDHDKKGNSAIEVENATGSLLVRGCDFQYPASQVDLGSTLKKAVITGNIISVSGRSCSVVKINT
;
A
#
# COMPACT_ATOMS: atom_id res chain seq x y z
N MET A 1 1.60 31.39 4.84
CA MET A 1 2.19 30.82 3.61
C MET A 1 2.21 29.30 3.77
N ALA A 2 1.33 28.59 3.09
CA ALA A 2 1.40 27.13 2.98
C ALA A 2 2.13 26.82 1.67
N ALA A 3 3.34 26.28 1.75
CA ALA A 3 3.98 25.71 0.59
C ALA A 3 3.26 24.38 0.30
N CYS A 4 2.46 24.36 -0.76
CA CYS A 4 1.96 23.11 -1.32
C CYS A 4 3.13 22.44 -2.07
N SER A 5 3.90 21.63 -1.36
CA SER A 5 4.96 20.80 -1.92
C SER A 5 4.59 19.32 -1.80
N THR A 6 3.35 18.98 -2.16
CA THR A 6 2.88 17.59 -2.20
C THR A 6 3.28 16.96 -3.52
N VAL A 7 3.70 15.69 -3.50
CA VAL A 7 3.85 14.86 -4.70
C VAL A 7 2.61 13.99 -4.80
N GLY A 8 2.00 13.91 -5.98
CA GLY A 8 0.81 13.09 -6.16
C GLY A 8 0.72 12.49 -7.54
N ALA A 9 0.06 11.34 -7.60
CA ALA A 9 -0.32 10.69 -8.83
C ALA A 9 -1.79 10.28 -8.68
N ASP A 10 -2.62 10.86 -9.54
CA ASP A 10 -4.04 10.59 -9.61
C ASP A 10 -4.35 9.83 -10.90
N MET A 11 -5.33 8.95 -10.86
CA MET A 11 -5.81 8.17 -12.00
C MET A 11 -4.73 7.33 -12.69
N ALA A 12 -3.74 6.86 -11.94
CA ALA A 12 -2.70 6.03 -12.50
C ALA A 12 -3.27 4.67 -12.94
N ALA A 13 -2.96 4.24 -14.16
CA ALA A 13 -3.20 2.87 -14.57
C ALA A 13 -2.14 1.96 -13.95
N ASN A 14 -2.54 0.79 -13.46
CA ASN A 14 -1.69 -0.20 -12.80
C ASN A 14 -1.16 0.23 -11.41
N ALA A 15 -0.31 1.25 -11.33
CA ALA A 15 0.22 1.76 -10.07
C ALA A 15 0.53 3.25 -10.07
N SER A 16 0.25 3.93 -8.96
CA SER A 16 0.62 5.34 -8.76
C SER A 16 2.07 5.49 -8.30
N VAL A 17 2.60 4.49 -7.60
CA VAL A 17 4.03 4.37 -7.28
C VAL A 17 4.49 2.95 -7.59
N GLN A 18 5.34 2.79 -8.60
CA GLN A 18 6.06 1.55 -8.87
C GLN A 18 7.54 1.73 -8.51
N VAL A 19 8.08 0.83 -7.70
CA VAL A 19 9.50 0.81 -7.33
C VAL A 19 10.13 -0.49 -7.80
N ASP A 20 10.93 -0.40 -8.84
CA ASP A 20 11.70 -1.53 -9.37
C ASP A 20 13.07 -1.66 -8.71
N ALA A 21 13.67 -0.52 -8.32
CA ALA A 21 14.93 -0.49 -7.61
C ALA A 21 15.05 0.80 -6.79
N SER A 22 15.67 0.67 -5.63
CA SER A 22 16.13 1.77 -4.78
C SER A 22 17.50 1.41 -4.21
N ASP A 23 18.30 2.44 -3.95
CA ASP A 23 19.59 2.31 -3.27
C ASP A 23 19.39 1.81 -1.83
N PRO A 24 20.41 1.22 -1.15
CA PRO A 24 20.33 0.90 0.27
C PRO A 24 19.89 2.08 1.17
N MET A 25 20.23 3.32 0.80
CA MET A 25 19.76 4.52 1.52
C MET A 25 18.26 4.81 1.31
N GLY A 26 17.68 4.22 0.26
CA GLY A 26 16.25 4.13 0.04
C GLY A 26 15.58 5.36 -0.57
N ILE A 27 14.26 5.26 -0.68
CA ILE A 27 13.36 6.31 -1.13
C ILE A 27 12.43 6.67 0.04
N LEU A 28 12.27 7.97 0.31
CA LEU A 28 11.26 8.50 1.22
C LEU A 28 10.28 9.37 0.44
N ILE A 29 9.01 8.97 0.46
CA ILE A 29 7.89 9.75 -0.07
C ILE A 29 7.08 10.25 1.12
N THR A 30 6.84 11.56 1.18
CA THR A 30 6.09 12.17 2.27
C THR A 30 5.08 13.18 1.77
N ASN A 31 3.99 13.37 2.53
CA ASN A 31 2.98 14.39 2.24
C ASN A 31 2.37 14.23 0.84
N GLY A 32 2.20 12.99 0.39
CA GLY A 32 1.70 12.69 -0.95
C GLY A 32 0.27 12.16 -0.98
N GLU A 33 -0.34 12.24 -2.15
CA GLU A 33 -1.65 11.66 -2.45
C GLU A 33 -1.56 10.74 -3.65
N PHE A 34 -2.06 9.51 -3.50
CA PHE A 34 -1.87 8.46 -4.49
C PHE A 34 -3.17 7.72 -4.75
N THR A 35 -3.59 7.73 -6.01
CA THR A 35 -4.71 6.93 -6.49
C THR A 35 -4.28 6.16 -7.74
N ALA A 36 -4.73 4.91 -7.84
CA ALA A 36 -4.49 4.08 -9.00
C ALA A 36 -5.79 3.38 -9.31
N PHE A 37 -6.66 4.03 -10.09
CA PHE A 37 -7.94 3.46 -10.50
C PHE A 37 -8.41 4.08 -11.80
N VAL A 38 -9.22 3.33 -12.52
CA VAL A 38 -9.77 3.75 -13.81
C VAL A 38 -11.27 3.91 -13.69
N ASP A 39 -11.73 5.10 -14.01
CA ASP A 39 -13.15 5.44 -14.11
C ASP A 39 -13.50 5.58 -15.60
N PRO A 40 -14.61 4.96 -16.08
CA PRO A 40 -15.07 5.09 -17.47
C PRO A 40 -15.21 6.52 -17.99
N GLN A 41 -15.39 7.51 -17.09
CA GLN A 41 -15.40 8.94 -17.40
C GLN A 41 -14.05 9.44 -17.95
N PHE A 42 -12.95 8.80 -17.56
CA PHE A 42 -11.59 9.28 -17.81
C PHE A 42 -10.67 8.24 -18.49
N GLY A 43 -11.13 6.98 -18.66
CA GLY A 43 -10.42 5.95 -19.43
C GLY A 43 -11.12 4.58 -19.40
N THR A 44 -10.73 3.67 -20.31
CA THR A 44 -11.33 2.32 -20.43
C THR A 44 -10.35 1.19 -20.11
N GLN A 45 -9.13 1.50 -19.69
CA GLN A 45 -8.10 0.50 -19.43
C GLN A 45 -8.28 -0.14 -18.05
N TYR A 46 -8.89 -1.31 -17.97
CA TYR A 46 -8.88 -2.11 -16.75
C TYR A 46 -7.49 -2.73 -16.55
N ALA A 47 -6.69 -2.12 -15.67
CA ALA A 47 -5.48 -2.70 -15.14
C ALA A 47 -5.71 -3.16 -13.69
N ASP A 48 -4.89 -4.09 -13.20
CA ASP A 48 -4.85 -4.40 -11.77
C ASP A 48 -4.51 -3.11 -11.00
N SER A 49 -5.46 -2.60 -10.23
CA SER A 49 -5.42 -1.26 -9.67
C SER A 49 -4.83 -1.33 -8.26
N THR A 50 -3.52 -1.08 -8.15
CA THR A 50 -2.79 -1.11 -6.87
C THR A 50 -1.99 0.16 -6.70
N GLN A 51 -2.21 0.95 -5.64
CA GLN A 51 -1.50 2.25 -5.52
C GLN A 51 0.03 2.09 -5.45
N VAL A 52 0.53 1.20 -4.60
CA VAL A 52 1.97 0.97 -4.43
C VAL A 52 2.37 -0.43 -4.87
N VAL A 53 3.29 -0.51 -5.82
CA VAL A 53 3.89 -1.79 -6.26
C VAL A 53 5.39 -1.75 -6.04
N ILE A 54 5.88 -2.61 -5.15
CA ILE A 54 7.32 -2.84 -4.95
C ILE A 54 7.67 -4.20 -5.53
N THR A 55 8.41 -4.19 -6.64
CA THR A 55 8.70 -5.43 -7.37
C THR A 55 9.81 -6.24 -6.70
N ALA A 56 9.93 -7.52 -7.07
CA ALA A 56 10.97 -8.42 -6.53
C ALA A 56 12.41 -7.96 -6.83
N ALA A 57 12.58 -7.11 -7.85
CA ALA A 57 13.86 -6.50 -8.19
C ALA A 57 14.34 -5.51 -7.11
N ASN A 58 13.43 -4.89 -6.36
CA ASN A 58 13.81 -3.89 -5.38
C ASN A 58 14.50 -4.50 -4.15
N LYS A 59 15.70 -4.00 -3.85
CA LYS A 59 16.52 -4.41 -2.70
C LYS A 59 16.71 -3.31 -1.66
N GLY A 60 16.54 -2.05 -2.04
CA GLY A 60 16.66 -0.90 -1.15
C GLY A 60 15.40 -0.62 -0.33
N ALA A 61 15.52 0.33 0.59
CA ALA A 61 14.42 0.73 1.47
C ALA A 61 13.42 1.64 0.73
N VAL A 62 12.13 1.48 1.04
CA VAL A 62 11.06 2.34 0.51
C VAL A 62 10.15 2.73 1.67
N SER A 63 9.97 4.02 1.88
CA SER A 63 9.25 4.56 3.01
C SER A 63 8.22 5.58 2.57
N PHE A 64 7.01 5.45 3.09
CA PHE A 64 5.91 6.40 2.93
C PHE A 64 5.57 6.99 4.29
N SER A 65 5.51 8.32 4.38
CA SER A 65 5.20 9.04 5.61
C SER A 65 4.10 10.07 5.37
N ASN A 66 3.13 10.21 6.28
CA ASN A 66 2.10 11.24 6.21
C ASN A 66 1.49 11.38 4.80
N SER A 67 1.09 10.26 4.20
CA SER A 67 0.60 10.20 2.82
C SER A 67 -0.75 9.49 2.77
N ALA A 68 -1.57 9.86 1.79
CA ALA A 68 -2.91 9.30 1.61
C ALA A 68 -2.96 8.42 0.36
N PHE A 69 -3.54 7.23 0.52
CA PHE A 69 -3.80 6.29 -0.55
C PHE A 69 -5.28 5.98 -0.57
N TRP A 70 -5.95 6.30 -1.67
CA TRP A 70 -7.39 6.11 -1.74
C TRP A 70 -7.85 5.55 -3.08
N GLY A 71 -8.88 4.72 -2.99
CA GLY A 71 -9.48 4.01 -4.11
C GLY A 71 -10.79 4.63 -4.61
N PRO A 72 -11.46 3.94 -5.54
CA PRO A 72 -11.59 2.48 -5.57
C PRO A 72 -10.36 1.76 -6.12
N ALA A 73 -9.70 0.91 -5.34
CA ALA A 73 -8.58 0.10 -5.82
C ALA A 73 -8.68 -1.37 -5.40
N ASN A 74 -7.94 -2.25 -6.05
CA ASN A 74 -7.83 -3.64 -5.62
C ASN A 74 -7.11 -3.70 -4.26
N GLN A 75 -5.97 -3.01 -4.13
CA GLN A 75 -5.09 -3.04 -2.95
C GLN A 75 -4.34 -1.72 -2.81
N ILE A 76 -3.99 -1.33 -1.58
CA ILE A 76 -3.12 -0.17 -1.33
C ILE A 76 -1.68 -0.48 -1.73
N ALA A 77 -1.16 -1.65 -1.32
CA ALA A 77 0.21 -2.02 -1.61
C ALA A 77 0.38 -3.52 -1.90
N LYS A 78 1.18 -3.82 -2.92
CA LYS A 78 1.72 -5.15 -3.23
C LYS A 78 3.24 -5.13 -3.14
N ILE A 79 3.81 -6.00 -2.31
CA ILE A 79 5.23 -5.96 -1.97
C ILE A 79 5.87 -7.34 -2.21
N SER A 80 6.88 -7.37 -3.07
CA SER A 80 7.67 -8.57 -3.39
C SER A 80 9.19 -8.37 -3.26
N GLY A 81 9.64 -7.14 -2.96
CA GLY A 81 11.07 -6.82 -2.79
C GLY A 81 11.70 -7.43 -1.54
N SER A 82 13.03 -7.37 -1.42
CA SER A 82 13.75 -7.88 -0.23
C SER A 82 14.29 -6.77 0.68
N GLY A 83 14.04 -5.51 0.34
CA GLY A 83 14.36 -4.35 1.18
C GLY A 83 13.35 -4.16 2.32
N THR A 84 13.51 -3.06 3.06
CA THR A 84 12.52 -2.64 4.06
C THR A 84 11.47 -1.77 3.40
N THR A 85 10.20 -2.13 3.53
CA THR A 85 9.08 -1.26 3.16
C THR A 85 8.42 -0.71 4.42
N SER A 86 8.17 0.60 4.47
CA SER A 86 7.49 1.20 5.61
C SER A 86 6.39 2.17 5.24
N PHE A 87 5.31 2.15 6.03
CA PHE A 87 4.23 3.11 6.02
C PHE A 87 4.09 3.70 7.43
N ALA A 88 4.16 5.02 7.54
CA ALA A 88 4.08 5.75 8.79
C ALA A 88 3.07 6.88 8.68
N ASP A 89 2.09 6.91 9.59
CA ASP A 89 1.11 8.01 9.69
C ASP A 89 0.34 8.23 8.38
N CYS A 90 0.09 7.15 7.63
CA CYS A 90 -0.62 7.16 6.35
C CYS A 90 -2.13 6.92 6.51
N ILE A 91 -2.91 7.41 5.54
CA ILE A 91 -4.34 7.12 5.43
C ILE A 91 -4.54 6.11 4.29
N PHE A 92 -5.32 5.06 4.57
CA PHE A 92 -5.66 4.02 3.62
C PHE A 92 -7.18 3.93 3.47
N ASN A 93 -7.70 4.10 2.26
CA ASN A 93 -9.14 4.11 2.03
C ASN A 93 -9.55 3.37 0.76
N LYS A 94 -10.67 2.64 0.83
CA LYS A 94 -11.35 1.93 -0.28
C LYS A 94 -10.44 1.04 -1.14
N TRP A 95 -9.86 0.01 -0.53
CA TRP A 95 -9.31 -1.14 -1.26
C TRP A 95 -10.35 -2.26 -1.39
N ASP A 96 -9.97 -3.39 -2.00
CA ASP A 96 -10.85 -4.53 -2.29
C ASP A 96 -12.07 -4.14 -3.14
N HIS A 97 -11.85 -3.27 -4.14
CA HIS A 97 -12.89 -2.82 -5.07
C HIS A 97 -13.68 -3.99 -5.69
N ASP A 98 -12.96 -5.02 -6.13
CA ASP A 98 -13.52 -6.22 -6.75
C ASP A 98 -14.21 -7.17 -5.76
N LYS A 99 -14.17 -6.88 -4.45
CA LYS A 99 -14.76 -7.69 -3.36
C LYS A 99 -14.25 -9.13 -3.35
N LYS A 100 -12.96 -9.32 -3.61
CA LYS A 100 -12.28 -10.63 -3.60
C LYS A 100 -11.75 -10.99 -2.22
N GLY A 101 -11.89 -10.08 -1.25
CA GLY A 101 -11.34 -10.24 0.09
C GLY A 101 -9.87 -9.85 0.17
N ASN A 102 -9.40 -9.01 -0.76
CA ASN A 102 -8.02 -8.55 -0.79
C ASN A 102 -7.68 -7.74 0.46
N SER A 103 -6.44 -7.91 0.94
CA SER A 103 -5.90 -7.07 2.01
C SER A 103 -5.42 -5.73 1.49
N ALA A 104 -5.48 -4.67 2.30
CA ALA A 104 -4.96 -3.36 1.90
C ALA A 104 -3.48 -3.46 1.52
N ILE A 105 -2.68 -4.11 2.37
CA ILE A 105 -1.27 -4.38 2.15
C ILE A 105 -1.11 -5.89 2.01
N GLU A 106 -0.52 -6.32 0.91
CA GLU A 106 -0.14 -7.72 0.68
C GLU A 106 1.36 -7.83 0.44
N VAL A 107 1.95 -8.77 1.15
CA VAL A 107 3.36 -9.14 1.02
C VAL A 107 3.42 -10.58 0.51
N GLU A 108 3.53 -10.81 -0.79
CA GLU A 108 3.47 -12.18 -1.32
C GLU A 108 4.81 -12.93 -1.16
N ASN A 109 5.82 -12.49 -1.91
CA ASN A 109 7.10 -13.20 -2.09
C ASN A 109 8.31 -12.38 -1.58
N ALA A 110 8.04 -11.40 -0.70
CA ALA A 110 9.07 -10.54 -0.14
C ALA A 110 9.87 -11.25 0.96
N THR A 111 11.19 -11.12 0.93
CA THR A 111 12.11 -11.66 1.96
C THR A 111 12.68 -10.56 2.86
N GLY A 112 12.07 -9.38 2.83
CA GLY A 112 12.53 -8.16 3.49
C GLY A 112 11.92 -7.94 4.88
N SER A 113 11.59 -6.68 5.16
CA SER A 113 10.90 -6.27 6.39
C SER A 113 9.74 -5.34 6.06
N LEU A 114 8.62 -5.47 6.77
CA LEU A 114 7.47 -4.56 6.68
C LEU A 114 7.30 -3.77 7.98
N LEU A 115 7.11 -2.46 7.89
CA LEU A 115 6.70 -1.63 9.02
C LEU A 115 5.40 -0.89 8.65
N VAL A 116 4.37 -1.01 9.47
CA VAL A 116 3.10 -0.29 9.32
C VAL A 116 2.74 0.31 10.67
N ARG A 117 2.87 1.64 10.78
CA ARG A 117 2.71 2.33 12.06
C ARG A 117 1.89 3.61 11.94
N GLY A 118 0.99 3.83 12.89
CA GLY A 118 0.24 5.10 12.97
C GLY A 118 -0.74 5.29 11.81
N CYS A 119 -1.00 4.25 11.02
CA CYS A 119 -1.83 4.34 9.84
C CYS A 119 -3.32 4.25 10.18
N ASP A 120 -4.16 4.95 9.43
CA ASP A 120 -5.62 4.90 9.53
C ASP A 120 -6.21 4.07 8.37
N PHE A 121 -6.71 2.87 8.70
CA PHE A 121 -7.40 1.98 7.77
C PHE A 121 -8.91 2.29 7.79
N GLN A 122 -9.33 3.17 6.88
CA GLN A 122 -10.69 3.74 6.85
C GLN A 122 -11.74 2.84 6.17
N TYR A 123 -11.34 1.67 5.65
CA TYR A 123 -12.26 0.75 4.96
C TYR A 123 -12.35 -0.60 5.69
N PRO A 124 -13.57 -1.15 5.87
CA PRO A 124 -13.77 -2.39 6.64
C PRO A 124 -13.58 -3.64 5.76
N ALA A 125 -12.34 -3.88 5.34
CA ALA A 125 -11.87 -5.10 4.64
C ALA A 125 -10.54 -5.57 5.25
N SER A 126 -9.97 -6.70 4.83
CA SER A 126 -8.70 -7.19 5.41
C SER A 126 -7.59 -6.15 5.29
N GLN A 127 -6.75 -6.00 6.31
CA GLN A 127 -5.78 -4.90 6.37
C GLN A 127 -4.39 -5.32 5.90
N VAL A 128 -3.77 -6.34 6.51
CA VAL A 128 -2.41 -6.76 6.18
C VAL A 128 -2.34 -8.28 5.99
N ASP A 129 -1.85 -8.73 4.84
CA ASP A 129 -1.51 -10.14 4.58
C ASP A 129 0.01 -10.31 4.45
N LEU A 130 0.59 -11.15 5.32
CA LEU A 130 2.02 -11.43 5.39
C LEU A 130 2.31 -12.80 4.77
N GLY A 131 3.06 -12.81 3.68
CA GLY A 131 3.55 -14.03 3.03
C GLY A 131 4.57 -14.78 3.88
N SER A 132 4.65 -16.09 3.67
CA SER A 132 5.45 -17.02 4.47
C SER A 132 6.96 -16.78 4.41
N THR A 133 7.43 -16.02 3.42
CA THR A 133 8.85 -15.74 3.22
C THR A 133 9.31 -14.42 3.85
N LEU A 134 8.38 -13.62 4.38
CA LEU A 134 8.70 -12.35 5.04
C LEU A 134 9.47 -12.60 6.34
N LYS A 135 10.60 -11.91 6.52
CA LYS A 135 11.48 -12.17 7.67
C LYS A 135 11.05 -11.44 8.93
N LYS A 136 10.54 -10.21 8.79
CA LYS A 136 10.28 -9.30 9.91
C LYS A 136 9.08 -8.41 9.60
N ALA A 137 8.21 -8.20 10.59
CA ALA A 137 7.12 -7.25 10.48
C ALA A 137 6.89 -6.50 11.80
N VAL A 138 6.55 -5.22 11.72
CA VAL A 138 6.02 -4.41 12.83
C VAL A 138 4.72 -3.79 12.37
N ILE A 139 3.61 -4.12 13.03
CA ILE A 139 2.30 -3.54 12.79
C ILE A 139 1.80 -2.97 14.12
N THR A 140 1.84 -1.65 14.29
CA THR A 140 1.60 -1.05 15.62
C THR A 140 0.96 0.34 15.56
N GLY A 141 0.10 0.66 16.52
CA GLY A 141 -0.52 1.98 16.64
C GLY A 141 -1.41 2.37 15.45
N ASN A 142 -1.98 1.40 14.73
CA ASN A 142 -2.87 1.66 13.60
C ASN A 142 -4.34 1.72 14.06
N ILE A 143 -5.14 2.56 13.40
CA ILE A 143 -6.58 2.67 13.59
C ILE A 143 -7.27 1.81 12.54
N ILE A 144 -8.26 1.02 12.93
CA ILE A 144 -8.92 0.05 12.06
C ILE A 144 -10.42 0.28 12.05
N SER A 145 -10.98 0.49 10.86
CA SER A 145 -12.43 0.53 10.67
C SER A 145 -13.02 -0.88 10.76
N VAL A 146 -13.87 -1.10 11.75
CA VAL A 146 -14.61 -2.36 11.93
C VAL A 146 -16.04 -2.20 11.40
N SER A 147 -16.44 -3.05 10.46
CA SER A 147 -17.85 -3.21 10.09
C SER A 147 -18.11 -4.67 9.69
N GLY A 148 -19.38 -5.12 9.72
CA GLY A 148 -19.84 -6.52 9.74
C GLY A 148 -19.47 -7.46 8.57
N ARG A 149 -18.34 -7.26 7.91
CA ARG A 149 -17.65 -8.23 7.04
C ARG A 149 -16.59 -8.97 7.85
N SER A 150 -16.32 -10.21 7.46
CA SER A 150 -15.12 -10.92 7.92
C SER A 150 -13.89 -10.17 7.41
N CYS A 151 -13.15 -9.52 8.30
CA CYS A 151 -11.89 -8.82 8.00
C CYS A 151 -10.81 -9.28 8.98
N SER A 152 -9.58 -9.36 8.50
CA SER A 152 -8.41 -9.71 9.32
C SER A 152 -7.46 -8.53 9.41
N VAL A 153 -7.07 -8.17 10.65
CA VAL A 153 -6.13 -7.06 10.90
C VAL A 153 -4.74 -7.42 10.40
N VAL A 154 -4.24 -8.60 10.80
CA VAL A 154 -2.99 -9.18 10.29
C VAL A 154 -3.23 -10.66 10.05
N LYS A 155 -2.95 -11.11 8.84
CA LYS A 155 -2.92 -12.52 8.45
C LYS A 155 -1.48 -12.92 8.18
N ILE A 156 -1.07 -14.08 8.69
CA ILE A 156 0.27 -14.65 8.48
C ILE A 156 0.08 -15.97 7.75
N ASN A 157 0.59 -16.07 6.54
CA ASN A 157 0.61 -17.33 5.78
C ASN A 157 1.84 -18.12 6.21
N THR A 158 1.63 -19.35 6.69
CA THR A 158 2.70 -20.27 7.10
C THR A 158 2.86 -21.38 6.07
#